data_AF-A0A0F9H116-F1
#
_entry.id   AF-A0A0F9H116-F1
#
_cell.length_a   1.000
_cell.length_b   1.000
_cell.length_c   1.000
_cell.angle_alpha   90.00
_cell.angle_beta   90.00
_cell.angle_gamma   90.00
#
_symmetry.space_group_name_H-M   'P 1'
#
loop_
_entity.id
_entity.type
_entity.pdbx_description
1 polymer ?
#
loop_
_entity_poly.entity_id
_entity_poly.type
_entity_poly.pdbx_seq_one_letter_code
_entity_poly.pdbx_strand_id
1 'polypeptide(L)'
;MNIEHKNEIKAKLRKCEDVDNVDLHFDKLRKLGDSLLKNKEIENLIIFLNALANKKRLMIMNVLKEKNRCVCELETVLDDSQPSISHHLKILENIGLIRGWKKGKFTHYDIVKAQYERYLNMVKEELF
;
A
#
# COMPACT_ATOMS: atom_id res chain seq x y z
N MET A 1 7.51 25.28 -8.81
CA MET A 1 8.24 25.06 -10.08
C MET A 1 8.76 26.39 -10.57
N ASN A 2 10.01 26.45 -11.06
CA ASN A 2 10.59 27.70 -11.56
C ASN A 2 10.02 28.08 -12.96
N ILE A 3 10.26 29.32 -13.38
CA ILE A 3 9.71 29.89 -14.62
C ILE A 3 10.31 29.19 -15.86
N GLU A 4 11.61 28.90 -15.84
CA GLU A 4 12.32 28.25 -16.93
C GLU A 4 11.74 26.86 -17.25
N HIS A 5 11.61 26.01 -16.22
CA HIS A 5 11.03 24.68 -16.36
C HIS A 5 9.56 24.72 -16.81
N LYS A 6 8.78 25.71 -16.35
CA LYS A 6 7.41 25.95 -16.85
C LYS A 6 7.40 26.20 -18.36
N ASN A 7 8.28 27.06 -18.84
CA ASN A 7 8.35 27.44 -20.25
C ASN A 7 8.81 26.28 -21.13
N GLU A 8 9.79 25.49 -20.68
CA GLU A 8 10.23 24.28 -21.37
C GLU A 8 9.09 23.27 -21.53
N ILE A 9 8.32 23.03 -20.47
CA ILE A 9 7.17 22.11 -20.52
C ILE A 9 6.11 22.64 -21.50
N LYS A 10 5.76 23.93 -21.44
CA LYS A 10 4.80 24.53 -22.38
C LYS A 10 5.28 24.44 -23.82
N ALA A 11 6.57 24.61 -24.08
CA ALA A 11 7.15 24.45 -25.42
C ALA A 11 7.04 23.01 -25.94
N LYS A 12 7.14 22.00 -25.05
CA LYS A 12 6.88 20.60 -25.39
C LYS A 12 5.40 20.33 -25.64
N LEU A 13 4.51 20.84 -24.77
CA LEU A 13 3.05 20.68 -24.90
C LEU A 13 2.49 21.31 -26.18
N ARG A 14 3.08 22.40 -26.68
CA ARG A 14 2.74 22.98 -28.00
C ARG A 14 2.89 22.01 -29.18
N LYS A 15 3.68 20.94 -29.00
CA LYS A 15 3.94 19.92 -30.03
C LYS A 15 3.10 18.66 -29.83
N CYS A 16 2.29 18.58 -28.77
CA CYS A 16 1.41 17.45 -28.53
C CYS A 16 0.17 17.54 -29.43
N GLU A 17 -0.30 16.39 -29.92
CA GLU A 17 -1.61 16.28 -30.56
C GLU A 17 -2.72 16.58 -29.52
N ASP A 18 -3.84 17.15 -29.98
CA ASP A 18 -5.03 17.47 -29.17
C ASP A 18 -4.84 18.53 -28.05
N VAL A 19 -3.89 19.46 -28.20
CA VAL A 19 -3.70 20.58 -27.26
C VAL A 19 -3.97 21.93 -27.94
N ASP A 20 -5.23 22.39 -27.89
CA ASP A 20 -5.63 23.67 -28.50
C ASP A 20 -5.15 24.90 -27.71
N ASN A 21 -5.16 24.81 -26.38
CA ASN A 21 -4.73 25.90 -25.49
C ASN A 21 -3.74 25.37 -24.46
N VAL A 22 -2.46 25.64 -24.71
CA VAL A 22 -1.33 25.13 -23.92
C VAL A 22 -1.33 25.68 -22.50
N ASP A 23 -1.68 26.95 -22.32
CA ASP A 23 -1.70 27.55 -20.98
C ASP A 23 -2.79 26.92 -20.11
N LEU A 24 -4.00 26.80 -20.65
CA LEU A 24 -5.12 26.15 -19.97
C LEU A 24 -4.85 24.67 -19.71
N HIS A 25 -4.30 23.95 -20.70
CA HIS A 25 -3.98 22.53 -20.55
C HIS A 25 -2.90 22.32 -19.48
N PHE A 26 -1.83 23.13 -19.53
CA PHE A 26 -0.78 23.11 -18.52
C PHE A 26 -1.33 23.36 -17.10
N ASP A 27 -2.18 24.38 -16.92
CA ASP A 27 -2.74 24.71 -15.62
C ASP A 27 -3.68 23.61 -15.10
N LYS A 28 -4.46 22.98 -15.99
CA LYS A 28 -5.28 21.78 -15.66
C LYS A 28 -4.41 20.63 -15.17
N LEU A 29 -3.33 20.29 -15.88
CA LEU A 29 -2.40 19.23 -15.50
C LEU A 29 -1.73 19.53 -14.15
N ARG A 30 -1.33 20.77 -13.92
CA ARG A 30 -0.75 21.18 -12.62
C ARG A 30 -1.74 21.03 -11.49
N LYS A 31 -2.98 21.48 -11.68
CA LYS A 31 -4.05 21.34 -10.69
C LYS A 31 -4.34 19.87 -10.38
N LEU A 32 -4.37 19.01 -11.40
CA LEU A 32 -4.52 17.57 -11.24
C LEU A 32 -3.37 16.99 -10.41
N GLY A 33 -2.12 17.29 -10.79
CA GLY A 33 -0.94 16.82 -10.07
C GLY A 33 -0.93 17.29 -8.61
N ASP A 34 -1.26 18.56 -8.34
CA ASP A 34 -1.32 19.10 -6.98
C ASP A 34 -2.43 18.44 -6.14
N SER A 35 -3.54 18.04 -6.75
CA SER A 35 -4.62 17.30 -6.08
C SER A 35 -4.16 15.88 -5.71
N LEU A 36 -3.51 15.18 -6.64
CA LEU A 36 -3.01 13.82 -6.42
C LEU A 36 -1.90 13.78 -5.36
N LEU A 37 -0.97 14.73 -5.40
CA LEU A 37 0.12 14.85 -4.42
C LEU A 37 -0.37 15.11 -2.99
N LYS A 38 -1.62 15.57 -2.82
CA LYS A 38 -2.24 15.82 -1.51
C LYS A 38 -3.22 14.72 -1.10
N ASN A 39 -3.44 13.70 -1.93
CA ASN A 39 -4.37 12.63 -1.63
C ASN A 39 -3.77 11.70 -0.57
N LYS A 40 -4.29 11.78 0.66
CA LYS A 40 -3.88 10.92 1.77
C LYS A 40 -4.23 9.46 1.57
N GLU A 41 -5.25 9.15 0.77
CA GLU A 41 -5.61 7.76 0.48
C GLU A 41 -4.55 7.08 -0.40
N ILE A 42 -3.90 7.82 -1.30
CA ILE A 42 -2.73 7.33 -2.05
C ILE A 42 -1.58 6.98 -1.08
N GLU A 43 -1.30 7.82 -0.08
CA GLU A 43 -0.27 7.53 0.92
C GLU A 43 -0.59 6.27 1.74
N ASN A 44 -1.83 6.15 2.21
CA ASN A 44 -2.31 4.98 2.94
C ASN A 44 -2.24 3.70 2.08
N LEU A 45 -2.57 3.81 0.79
CA LEU A 45 -2.49 2.71 -0.17
C LEU A 45 -1.05 2.26 -0.39
N ILE A 46 -0.10 3.21 -0.50
CA ILE A 46 1.34 2.90 -0.58
C ILE A 46 1.79 2.12 0.67
N ILE A 47 1.38 2.53 1.88
CA ILE A 47 1.71 1.83 3.12
C ILE A 47 1.21 0.38 3.07
N PHE A 48 -0.04 0.17 2.67
CA PHE A 48 -0.64 -1.15 2.54
C PHE A 48 0.05 -2.02 1.49
N LEU A 49 0.26 -1.48 0.28
CA LEU A 49 0.89 -2.21 -0.82
C LEU A 49 2.34 -2.57 -0.48
N ASN A 50 3.11 -1.66 0.14
CA ASN A 50 4.48 -1.96 0.59
C ASN A 50 4.52 -3.05 1.68
N ALA A 51 3.55 -3.03 2.61
CA ALA A 51 3.42 -4.08 3.60
C ALA A 51 3.07 -5.44 2.98
N LEU A 52 2.41 -5.48 1.81
CA LEU A 52 2.10 -6.73 1.12
C LEU A 52 3.08 -7.10 -0.02
N ALA A 53 3.93 -6.19 -0.48
CA ALA A 53 4.92 -6.40 -1.54
C ALA A 53 6.11 -7.25 -1.07
N ASN A 54 5.82 -8.41 -0.46
CA ASN A 54 6.78 -9.40 0.00
C ASN A 54 6.12 -10.78 0.02
N LYS A 55 6.78 -11.76 -0.60
CA LYS A 55 6.28 -13.13 -0.74
C LYS A 55 5.86 -13.77 0.59
N LYS A 56 6.72 -13.69 1.62
CA LYS A 56 6.46 -14.31 2.93
C LYS A 56 5.29 -13.63 3.66
N ARG A 57 5.16 -12.30 3.57
CA ARG A 57 4.00 -11.59 4.14
C ARG A 57 2.68 -11.96 3.47
N LEU A 58 2.65 -12.11 2.15
CA LEU A 58 1.47 -12.62 1.45
C LEU A 58 1.15 -14.08 1.83
N MET A 59 2.17 -14.93 1.99
CA MET A 59 1.99 -16.29 2.48
C MET A 59 1.38 -16.29 3.89
N ILE A 60 1.91 -15.49 4.82
CA ILE A 60 1.34 -15.33 6.17
C ILE A 60 -0.13 -14.93 6.09
N MET A 61 -0.47 -13.92 5.29
CA MET A 61 -1.86 -13.49 5.13
C MET A 61 -2.74 -14.64 4.61
N ASN A 62 -2.28 -15.44 3.65
CA ASN A 62 -3.04 -16.57 3.15
C ASN A 62 -3.23 -17.68 4.20
N VAL A 63 -2.20 -17.99 4.99
CA VAL A 63 -2.31 -18.95 6.09
C VAL A 63 -3.29 -18.47 7.15
N LEU A 64 -3.26 -17.18 7.50
CA LEU A 64 -4.14 -16.60 8.51
C LEU A 64 -5.60 -16.45 8.03
N LYS A 65 -5.87 -16.46 6.72
CA LYS A 65 -7.25 -16.49 6.18
C LYS A 65 -7.99 -17.77 6.57
N GLU A 66 -7.28 -18.88 6.72
CA GLU A 66 -7.89 -20.16 7.08
C GLU A 66 -8.29 -20.20 8.55
N LYS A 67 -7.36 -19.84 9.44
CA LYS A 67 -7.57 -19.68 10.88
C LYS A 67 -6.38 -18.98 11.53
N ASN A 68 -6.58 -18.50 12.75
CA ASN A 68 -5.49 -17.96 13.56
C ASN A 68 -4.39 -18.99 13.84
N ARG A 69 -3.15 -18.51 13.94
CA ARG A 69 -1.93 -19.33 14.10
C ARG A 69 -0.97 -18.78 15.12
N CYS A 70 -0.27 -19.65 15.84
CA CYS A 70 0.93 -19.24 16.57
C CYS A 70 2.11 -18.97 15.62
N VAL A 71 3.14 -18.30 16.13
CA VAL A 71 4.41 -18.12 15.41
C VAL A 71 5.01 -19.46 15.00
N CYS A 72 4.97 -20.46 15.90
CA CYS A 72 5.44 -21.82 15.64
C CYS A 72 4.80 -22.49 14.41
N GLU A 73 3.49 -22.34 14.25
CA GLU A 73 2.76 -22.86 13.09
C GLU A 73 3.18 -22.12 11.82
N LEU A 74 3.41 -20.80 11.90
CA LEU A 74 3.87 -20.00 10.76
C LEU A 74 5.30 -20.36 10.35
N GLU A 75 6.22 -20.56 11.30
CA GLU A 75 7.57 -21.07 11.04
C GLU A 75 7.51 -22.41 10.30
N THR A 76 6.63 -23.32 10.75
CA THR A 76 6.46 -24.64 10.13
C THR A 76 5.97 -24.53 8.69
N VAL A 77 5.01 -23.66 8.41
CA VAL A 77 4.45 -23.50 7.05
C VAL A 77 5.41 -22.78 6.11
N LEU A 78 6.15 -21.80 6.61
CA LEU A 78 7.04 -20.96 5.80
C LEU A 78 8.47 -21.50 5.71
N ASP A 79 8.81 -22.54 6.47
CA ASP A 79 10.16 -23.08 6.62
C ASP A 79 11.18 -21.96 6.88
N ASP A 80 10.93 -21.17 7.92
CA ASP A 80 11.70 -19.98 8.24
C ASP A 80 11.83 -19.77 9.74
N SER A 81 12.86 -19.03 10.14
CA SER A 81 13.19 -18.79 11.54
C SER A 81 12.20 -17.87 12.24
N GLN A 82 11.97 -18.11 13.54
CA GLN A 82 11.14 -17.28 14.41
C GLN A 82 11.45 -15.77 14.32
N PRO A 83 12.73 -15.32 14.31
CA PRO A 83 13.03 -13.89 14.22
C PRO A 83 12.58 -13.27 12.89
N SER A 84 12.72 -14.00 11.78
CA SER A 84 12.25 -13.57 10.46
C SER A 84 10.71 -13.49 10.39
N ILE A 85 10.03 -14.52 10.88
CA ILE A 85 8.55 -14.53 10.97
C ILE A 85 8.06 -13.39 11.86
N SER A 86 8.68 -13.18 13.02
CA SER A 86 8.30 -12.11 13.95
C SER A 86 8.47 -10.73 13.33
N HIS A 87 9.53 -10.52 12.53
CA HIS A 87 9.73 -9.28 11.79
C HIS A 87 8.60 -9.04 10.76
N HIS A 88 8.20 -10.08 10.02
CA HIS A 88 7.08 -9.98 9.08
C HIS A 88 5.74 -9.69 9.77
N LEU A 89 5.46 -10.37 10.88
CA LEU A 89 4.27 -10.14 11.69
C LEU A 89 4.22 -8.70 12.22
N LYS A 90 5.35 -8.19 12.70
CA LYS A 90 5.44 -6.82 13.22
C LYS A 90 5.10 -5.77 12.15
N ILE A 91 5.56 -5.95 10.91
CA ILE A 91 5.22 -5.05 9.79
C ILE A 91 3.71 -5.05 9.54
N LEU A 92 3.08 -6.23 9.51
CA LEU A 92 1.64 -6.37 9.28
C LEU A 92 0.81 -5.83 10.46
N GLU A 93 1.25 -6.03 11.71
CA GLU A 93 0.62 -5.46 12.91
C GLU A 93 0.72 -3.94 12.95
N ASN A 94 1.86 -3.37 12.56
CA ASN A 94 2.07 -1.91 12.61
C ASN A 94 1.09 -1.15 11.71
N ILE A 95 0.60 -1.77 10.64
CA ILE A 95 -0.43 -1.19 9.76
C ILE A 95 -1.84 -1.72 10.08
N GLY A 96 -1.99 -2.47 11.18
CA GLY A 96 -3.26 -2.98 11.68
C GLY A 96 -3.89 -4.09 10.85
N LEU A 97 -3.15 -4.73 9.93
CA LEU A 97 -3.70 -5.82 9.11
C LEU A 97 -3.93 -7.11 9.89
N ILE A 98 -3.11 -7.35 10.90
CA ILE A 98 -3.22 -8.50 11.79
C ILE A 98 -3.18 -8.02 13.23
N ARG A 99 -3.63 -8.89 14.14
CA ARG A 99 -3.54 -8.67 15.59
C ARG A 99 -2.99 -9.91 16.27
N GLY A 100 -2.04 -9.71 17.19
CA GLY A 100 -1.53 -10.74 18.08
C GLY A 100 -2.24 -10.75 19.44
N TRP A 101 -2.45 -11.93 20.02
CA TRP A 101 -2.87 -12.08 21.43
C TRP A 101 -2.26 -13.34 22.07
N LYS A 102 -2.12 -13.34 23.39
CA LYS A 102 -1.64 -14.51 24.12
C LYS A 102 -2.74 -15.56 24.25
N LYS A 103 -2.39 -16.81 23.93
CA LYS A 103 -3.22 -18.00 24.13
C LYS A 103 -2.35 -19.10 24.74
N GLY A 104 -2.46 -19.27 26.06
CA GLY A 104 -1.54 -20.12 26.81
C GLY A 104 -0.10 -19.60 26.71
N LYS A 105 0.84 -20.46 26.31
CA LYS A 105 2.26 -20.11 26.20
C LYS A 105 2.60 -19.29 24.94
N PHE A 106 1.76 -19.35 23.91
CA PHE A 106 2.07 -18.81 22.59
C PHE A 106 1.27 -17.54 22.28
N THR A 107 1.84 -16.68 21.43
CA THR A 107 1.10 -15.59 20.81
C THR A 107 0.48 -16.10 19.51
N HIS A 108 -0.83 -15.93 19.36
CA HIS A 108 -1.58 -16.23 18.14
C HIS A 108 -1.87 -14.96 17.37
N TYR A 109 -1.93 -15.08 16.04
CA TYR A 109 -2.21 -13.99 15.11
C TYR A 109 -3.44 -14.29 14.27
N ASP A 110 -4.19 -13.25 13.94
CA ASP A 110 -5.38 -13.31 13.07
C ASP A 110 -5.51 -12.02 12.25
N ILE A 111 -6.22 -12.10 11.14
CA ILE A 111 -6.48 -10.95 10.27
C ILE A 111 -7.51 -10.03 10.92
N VAL A 112 -7.23 -8.73 10.92
CA VAL A 112 -8.22 -7.71 11.26
C VAL A 112 -9.08 -7.45 10.03
N LYS A 113 -10.16 -8.23 9.88
CA LYS A 113 -11.03 -8.22 8.68
C LYS A 113 -11.47 -6.83 8.25
N ALA A 114 -11.96 -6.01 9.19
CA ALA A 114 -12.42 -4.66 8.90
C ALA A 114 -11.31 -3.77 8.29
N GLN A 115 -10.08 -3.87 8.80
CA GLN A 115 -8.96 -3.11 8.27
C GLN A 115 -8.52 -3.65 6.90
N TYR A 116 -8.51 -4.96 6.72
CA TYR A 116 -8.20 -5.58 5.44
C TYR A 116 -9.22 -5.19 4.35
N GLU A 117 -10.52 -5.24 4.66
CA GLU A 117 -11.62 -4.82 3.77
C GLU A 117 -11.53 -3.33 3.44
N ARG A 118 -11.21 -2.47 4.42
CA ARG A 118 -10.99 -1.05 4.19
C ARG A 118 -9.90 -0.82 3.14
N TYR A 119 -8.75 -1.47 3.26
CA TYR A 119 -7.68 -1.34 2.28
C TYR A 119 -8.06 -1.91 0.90
N LEU A 120 -8.81 -3.02 0.85
CA LEU A 120 -9.30 -3.56 -0.43
C LEU A 120 -10.27 -2.60 -1.12
N ASN A 121 -11.10 -1.88 -0.37
CA ASN A 121 -11.98 -0.87 -0.94
C ASN A 121 -11.19 0.33 -1.46
N MET A 122 -10.15 0.78 -0.74
CA MET A 122 -9.25 1.83 -1.22
C MET A 122 -8.54 1.43 -2.51
N VAL A 123 -8.07 0.18 -2.63
CA VAL A 123 -7.50 -0.36 -3.87
C VAL A 123 -8.51 -0.25 -5.02
N LYS A 124 -9.77 -0.61 -4.77
CA LYS A 124 -10.82 -0.51 -5.78
C LYS A 124 -11.05 0.93 -6.20
N GLU A 125 -11.27 1.83 -5.25
CA GLU A 125 -11.59 3.24 -5.50
C GLU A 125 -10.47 4.00 -6.23
N GLU A 126 -9.20 3.70 -5.94
CA GLU A 126 -8.07 4.43 -6.51
C GLU A 126 -7.50 3.81 -7.79
N LEU A 127 -7.75 2.52 -8.06
CA LEU A 127 -7.15 1.80 -9.21
C LEU A 127 -8.15 1.21 -10.22
N PHE A 128 -9.45 1.14 -9.91
CA PHE A 128 -10.46 0.51 -10.78
C PHE A 128 -11.74 1.36 -10.90
#